data_AF-A0A8T5S1E6-F1
#
_entry.id   AF-A0A8T5S1E6-F1
#
_cell.length_a   1.000
_cell.length_b   1.000
_cell.length_c   1.000
_cell.angle_alpha   90.00
_cell.angle_beta   90.00
_cell.angle_gamma   90.00
#
_symmetry.space_group_name_H-M   'P 1'
#
loop_
_entity.id
_entity.type
_entity.pdbx_description
1 polymer ?
#
loop_
_entity_poly.entity_id
_entity_poly.type
_entity_poly.pdbx_seq_one_letter_code
_entity_poly.pdbx_strand_id
1 'polypeptide(L)'
;MLPSLLRWNSETTPEKIFPLLCPVREADWIPGWDVELIYTNSGYAEDKCVFRTNKSNPVGEGLWTFTGFKLNEYVEFVKFKKEIFCHNK
;
A
#
# COMPACT_ATOMS: atom_id res chain seq x y z
N MET A 1 23.21 -10.97 -8.58
CA MET A 1 23.29 -9.77 -7.71
C MET A 1 21.86 -9.25 -7.57
N LEU A 2 21.09 -9.82 -6.64
CA LEU A 2 19.72 -9.38 -6.35
C LEU A 2 19.79 -8.29 -5.26
N PRO A 3 18.97 -7.23 -5.32
CA PRO A 3 18.98 -6.19 -4.30
C PRO A 3 18.64 -6.82 -2.96
N SER A 4 19.39 -6.44 -1.92
CA SER A 4 19.16 -6.85 -0.53
C SER A 4 17.72 -6.56 -0.13
N LEU A 5 16.86 -7.57 -0.26
CA LEU A 5 15.56 -7.60 0.39
C LEU A 5 15.79 -7.27 1.86
N LEU A 6 15.06 -6.27 2.35
CA LEU A 6 15.07 -5.80 3.74
C LEU A 6 15.17 -7.00 4.68
N ARG A 7 16.36 -7.20 5.25
CA ARG A 7 16.57 -8.15 6.33
C ARG A 7 16.02 -7.48 7.58
N TRP A 8 14.76 -7.78 7.86
CA TRP A 8 14.06 -7.38 9.07
C TRP A 8 14.92 -7.71 10.30
N ASN A 9 15.38 -6.68 11.01
CA ASN A 9 16.14 -6.85 12.25
C ASN A 9 15.26 -7.59 13.27
N SER A 10 15.85 -8.51 14.04
CA SER A 10 15.16 -9.41 14.97
C SER A 10 14.48 -8.75 16.18
N GLU A 11 14.46 -7.42 16.26
CA GLU A 11 13.93 -6.65 17.39
C GLU A 11 12.62 -5.89 17.07
N THR A 12 12.09 -6.09 15.87
CA THR A 12 10.92 -5.34 15.41
C THR A 12 9.65 -6.16 15.61
N THR A 13 8.76 -5.68 16.46
CA THR A 13 7.50 -6.36 16.78
C THR A 13 6.39 -5.94 15.80
N PRO A 14 5.35 -6.78 15.58
CA PRO A 14 4.23 -6.42 14.73
C PRO A 14 3.60 -5.07 15.10
N GLU A 15 3.54 -4.71 16.37
CA GLU A 15 2.99 -3.43 16.87
C GLU A 15 3.74 -2.22 16.31
N LYS A 16 5.04 -2.36 16.04
CA LYS A 16 5.85 -1.28 15.46
C LYS A 16 5.64 -1.15 13.95
N ILE A 17 5.17 -2.21 13.29
CA ILE A 17 5.19 -2.37 11.84
C ILE A 17 3.85 -2.26 11.21
N PHE A 18 2.87 -2.84 11.86
CA PHE A 18 1.50 -2.81 11.41
C PHE A 18 1.03 -1.37 11.11
N PRO A 19 1.37 -0.36 11.94
CA PRO A 19 1.06 1.02 11.61
C PRO A 19 1.76 1.56 10.35
N LEU A 20 2.93 1.03 9.97
CA LEU A 20 3.65 1.43 8.74
C LEU A 20 3.04 0.86 7.46
N LEU A 21 2.16 -0.14 7.58
CA LEU A 21 1.38 -0.69 6.46
C LEU A 21 0.13 0.15 6.15
N CYS A 22 -0.05 1.26 6.87
CA CYS A 22 -1.07 2.24 6.55
C CYS A 22 -0.70 2.99 5.27
N PRO A 23 -1.62 3.16 4.28
CA PRO A 23 -1.27 3.75 2.98
C PRO A 23 -0.59 5.11 3.08
N VAL A 24 -0.98 5.93 4.07
CA VAL A 24 -0.34 7.23 4.34
C VAL A 24 1.08 7.06 4.89
N ARG A 25 1.28 6.07 5.76
CA ARG A 25 2.56 5.81 6.45
C ARG A 25 3.52 4.97 5.64
N GLU A 26 3.08 4.37 4.54
CA GLU A 26 3.99 3.75 3.58
C GLU A 26 4.97 4.78 2.98
N ALA A 27 4.63 6.07 2.99
CA ALA A 27 5.56 7.16 2.68
C ALA A 27 6.75 7.27 3.65
N ASP A 28 6.61 6.78 4.89
CA ASP A 28 7.67 6.82 5.90
C ASP A 28 8.86 5.93 5.50
N TRP A 29 8.63 4.90 4.67
CA TRP A 29 9.64 3.87 4.38
C TRP A 29 9.76 3.47 2.91
N ILE A 30 8.81 3.85 2.05
CA ILE A 30 8.88 3.65 0.59
C ILE A 30 9.21 5.01 -0.08
N PRO A 31 10.44 5.20 -0.59
CA PRO A 31 10.80 6.43 -1.31
C PRO A 31 9.91 6.66 -2.54
N GLY A 32 9.41 7.89 -2.68
CA GLY A 32 8.53 8.27 -3.80
C GLY A 32 7.08 7.79 -3.68
N TRP A 33 6.71 7.21 -2.53
CA TRP A 33 5.34 6.83 -2.26
C TRP A 33 4.46 8.07 -2.05
N ASP A 34 3.39 8.13 -2.85
CA ASP A 34 2.42 9.22 -2.86
C ASP A 34 1.03 8.65 -3.17
N VAL A 35 0.07 8.93 -2.28
CA VAL A 35 -1.28 8.38 -2.33
C VAL A 35 -2.34 9.45 -2.09
N GLU A 36 -3.45 9.30 -2.81
CA GLU A 36 -4.67 10.07 -2.60
C GLU A 36 -5.67 9.18 -1.84
N LEU A 37 -6.10 9.60 -0.64
CA LEU A 37 -7.18 8.92 0.08
C LEU A 37 -8.52 9.30 -0.52
N ILE A 38 -9.29 8.31 -0.96
CA ILE A 38 -10.60 8.50 -1.61
C ILE A 38 -11.72 8.29 -0.59
N TYR A 39 -11.60 7.26 0.24
CA TYR A 39 -12.59 6.95 1.27
C TYR A 39 -11.90 6.38 2.51
N THR A 40 -12.16 7.00 3.65
CA THR A 40 -11.73 6.54 4.97
C THR A 40 -12.56 7.26 6.02
N ASN A 41 -12.88 6.55 7.09
CA ASN A 41 -13.52 7.05 8.29
C ASN A 41 -12.52 7.56 9.34
N SER A 42 -11.34 6.93 9.45
CA SER A 42 -10.31 7.31 10.43
C SER A 42 -9.14 8.12 9.87
N GLY A 43 -8.94 8.14 8.55
CA GLY A 43 -7.73 8.66 7.93
C GLY A 43 -6.57 7.66 7.88
N TYR A 44 -6.75 6.44 8.40
CA TYR A 44 -5.73 5.40 8.50
C TYR A 44 -6.14 4.10 7.78
N ALA A 45 -5.22 3.12 7.75
CA ALA A 45 -5.54 1.77 7.30
C ALA A 45 -6.66 1.17 8.16
N GLU A 46 -7.78 0.91 7.51
CA GLU A 46 -8.95 0.31 8.11
C GLU A 46 -9.76 -0.44 7.05
N ASP A 47 -10.71 -1.25 7.49
CA ASP A 47 -11.59 -1.99 6.59
C ASP A 47 -12.27 -1.06 5.58
N LYS A 48 -12.25 -1.46 4.30
CA LYS A 48 -12.83 -0.72 3.16
C LYS A 48 -12.23 0.67 2.91
N CYS A 49 -11.09 1.02 3.50
CA CYS A 49 -10.36 2.21 3.07
C CYS A 49 -10.03 2.10 1.58
N VAL A 50 -10.32 3.16 0.82
CA VAL A 50 -10.04 3.25 -0.63
C VAL A 50 -9.04 4.37 -0.85
N PHE A 51 -7.96 4.06 -1.59
CA PHE A 51 -6.94 5.04 -1.94
C PHE A 51 -6.41 4.80 -3.35
N ARG A 52 -5.73 5.79 -3.92
CA ARG A 52 -5.18 5.73 -5.27
C ARG A 52 -3.70 6.08 -5.27
N THR A 53 -2.94 5.33 -6.06
CA THR A 53 -1.58 5.70 -6.45
C THR A 53 -1.58 6.32 -7.84
N ASN A 54 -0.73 7.31 -8.08
CA ASN A 54 -0.53 7.91 -9.40
C ASN A 54 0.55 7.17 -10.22
N LYS A 55 0.83 7.63 -11.45
CA LYS A 55 1.80 7.00 -12.34
C LYS A 55 3.26 7.09 -11.87
N SER A 56 3.60 8.14 -11.14
CA SER A 56 4.95 8.36 -10.59
C SER A 56 5.22 7.56 -9.33
N ASN A 57 4.18 7.03 -8.68
CA ASN A 57 4.34 6.20 -7.50
C ASN A 57 5.14 4.93 -7.86
N PRO A 58 6.05 4.44 -6.99
CA PRO A 58 6.91 3.28 -7.25
C PRO A 58 6.17 2.00 -7.63
N VAL A 59 4.89 1.84 -7.23
CA VAL A 59 4.07 0.68 -7.62
C VAL A 59 3.17 0.94 -8.83
N GLY A 60 3.29 2.12 -9.44
CA GLY A 60 2.50 2.61 -10.58
C GLY A 60 1.06 2.94 -10.21
N GLU A 61 0.33 3.49 -11.19
CA GLU A 61 -1.07 3.92 -11.01
C GLU A 61 -1.99 2.74 -10.64
N GLY A 62 -2.95 3.00 -9.76
CA GLY A 62 -4.03 2.05 -9.46
C GLY A 62 -4.94 2.51 -8.33
N LEU A 63 -6.12 1.92 -8.29
CA LEU A 63 -7.08 2.06 -7.21
C LEU A 63 -6.93 0.89 -6.26
N TRP A 64 -6.93 1.15 -4.96
CA TRP A 64 -6.67 0.16 -3.92
C TRP A 64 -7.81 0.15 -2.93
N THR A 65 -8.14 -1.03 -2.42
CA THR A 65 -9.07 -1.19 -1.29
C THR A 65 -8.56 -2.25 -0.35
N PHE A 66 -8.80 -2.04 0.95
CA PHE A 66 -8.64 -3.09 1.95
C PHE A 66 -9.76 -4.12 1.80
N THR A 67 -9.40 -5.40 1.83
CA THR A 67 -10.33 -6.54 1.78
C THR A 67 -10.25 -7.41 3.03
N GLY A 68 -9.21 -7.23 3.85
CA GLY A 68 -9.06 -7.90 5.13
C GLY A 68 -8.09 -7.15 6.05
N PHE A 69 -8.39 -7.18 7.35
CA PHE A 69 -7.59 -6.49 8.36
C PHE A 69 -7.75 -7.19 9.71
N LYS A 70 -6.63 -7.57 10.33
CA LYS A 70 -6.56 -7.98 11.74
C LYS A 70 -5.31 -7.38 12.37
N LEU A 71 -5.53 -6.51 13.36
CA LEU A 71 -4.50 -5.71 14.01
C LEU A 71 -3.29 -6.56 14.42
N ASN A 72 -2.09 -6.14 14.05
CA ASN A 72 -0.81 -6.80 14.33
C ASN A 72 -0.67 -8.22 13.77
N GLU A 73 -1.58 -8.67 12.91
CA GLU A 73 -1.57 -10.02 12.33
C GLU A 73 -1.52 -9.99 10.81
N TYR A 74 -2.49 -9.36 10.14
CA TYR A 74 -2.46 -9.24 8.68
C TYR A 74 -3.26 -8.04 8.16
N VAL A 75 -2.87 -7.59 6.97
CA VAL A 75 -3.64 -6.71 6.09
C VAL A 75 -3.71 -7.35 4.72
N GLU A 76 -4.84 -7.17 4.04
CA GLU A 76 -5.06 -7.64 2.69
C GLU A 76 -5.63 -6.50 1.85
N PHE A 77 -5.09 -6.34 0.64
CA PHE A 77 -5.48 -5.31 -0.29
C PHE A 77 -5.62 -5.86 -1.71
N VAL A 78 -6.57 -5.29 -2.44
CA VAL A 78 -6.73 -5.51 -3.88
C VAL A 78 -6.37 -4.24 -4.62
N LYS A 79 -5.51 -4.36 -5.63
CA LYS A 79 -5.18 -3.27 -6.57
C LYS A 79 -5.92 -3.48 -7.90
N PHE A 80 -6.78 -2.54 -8.24
CA PHE A 80 -7.35 -2.42 -9.57
C PHE A 80 -6.45 -1.57 -10.46
N LYS A 81 -5.98 -2.15 -11.56
CA LYS A 81 -5.25 -1.42 -12.59
C LYS A 81 -6.14 -1.26 -13.82
N LYS A 82 -6.14 -0.08 -14.40
CA LYS A 82 -6.74 0.13 -15.71
C LYS A 82 -5.76 -0.35 -16.78
N GLU A 83 -6.02 -1.51 -17.36
CA GLU A 83 -5.33 -1.93 -18.58
C GLU A 83 -6.07 -1.35 -19.78
N ILE A 84 -5.48 -0.34 -20.40
CA ILE A 84 -5.94 0.12 -21.72
C ILE A 84 -5.25 -0.80 -22.73
N PHE A 85 -5.98 -1.79 -23.25
CA PHE A 85 -5.54 -2.51 -24.43
C PHE A 85 -5.65 -1.56 -25.63
N CYS A 86 -4.52 -1.01 -26.05
CA CYS A 86 -4.43 -0.41 -27.38
C CYS A 86 -4.52 -1.57 -28.38
N HIS A 87 -5.72 -1.80 -28.93
CA HIS A 87 -5.86 -2.67 -30.09
C HIS A 87 -5.16 -1.96 -31.26
N ASN A 88 -3.92 -2.37 -31.55
CA ASN A 88 -3.22 -1.94 -32.75
C ASN A 88 -4.06 -2.40 -33.95
N LYS A 89 -4.60 -1.43 -34.69
CA LYS A 89 -5.12 -1.64 -36.04
C LYS A 89 -3.98 -1.57 -37.04
#